data_AF-W4PJ62-F1
#
_entry.id   AF-W4PJ62-F1
#
_cell.length_a   1.000
_cell.length_b   1.000
_cell.length_c   1.000
_cell.angle_alpha   90.00
_cell.angle_beta   90.00
_cell.angle_gamma   90.00
#
_symmetry.space_group_name_H-M   'P 1'
#
loop_
_entity.id
_entity.type
_entity.pdbx_description
1 polymer ?
#
loop_
_entity_poly.entity_id
_entity_poly.type
_entity_poly.pdbx_seq_one_letter_code
_entity_poly.pdbx_strand_id
1 'polypeptide(L)'
;MSFYIDAEGNHCRQELDFYMNRTGVDFIRVEYPDGYVKVLENHFRWNWDNYAQTSLRMVYGPKDVSFLDGVYIGGNRLTGYLDGRDNYVEYRGK
;
A
#
# COMPACT_ATOMS: atom_id res chain seq x y z
N MET A 1 -7.49 3.78 1.23
CA MET A 1 -7.88 3.17 -0.06
C MET A 1 -7.42 4.14 -1.12
N SER A 2 -6.63 3.65 -2.07
CA SER A 2 -6.09 4.43 -3.18
C SER A 2 -6.60 3.89 -4.52
N PHE A 3 -6.60 4.74 -5.55
CA PHE A 3 -7.00 4.39 -6.90
C PHE A 3 -5.93 4.84 -7.90
N TYR A 4 -5.59 4.00 -8.88
CA TYR A 4 -4.63 4.32 -9.93
C TYR A 4 -4.92 3.54 -11.21
N ILE A 5 -4.23 3.90 -12.30
CA ILE A 5 -4.22 3.16 -13.56
C ILE A 5 -2.90 2.41 -13.66
N ASP A 6 -2.94 1.09 -13.88
CA ASP A 6 -1.72 0.31 -14.06
C ASP A 6 -1.06 0.58 -15.44
N ALA A 7 0.10 -0.01 -15.67
CA ALA A 7 0.84 0.16 -16.92
C ALA A 7 0.10 -0.38 -18.16
N GLU A 8 -0.91 -1.24 -17.97
CA GLU A 8 -1.73 -1.83 -19.03
C GLU A 8 -3.01 -1.03 -19.28
N GLY A 9 -3.29 0.02 -18.48
CA GLY A 9 -4.47 0.87 -18.60
C GLY A 9 -5.67 0.40 -17.77
N ASN A 10 -5.50 -0.59 -16.89
CA ASN A 10 -6.59 -1.12 -16.07
C ASN A 10 -6.81 -0.26 -14.81
N HIS A 11 -8.07 -0.16 -14.39
CA HIS A 11 -8.43 0.55 -13.16
C HIS A 11 -8.11 -0.31 -11.94
N CYS A 12 -7.26 0.22 -11.06
CA CYS A 12 -6.82 -0.44 -9.85
C CYS A 12 -7.32 0.28 -8.60
N ARG A 13 -7.73 -0.50 -7.61
CA ARG A 13 -8.03 -0.07 -6.24
C ARG A 13 -7.12 -0.81 -5.28
N GLN A 14 -6.45 -0.09 -4.40
CA GLN A 14 -5.52 -0.64 -3.43
C GLN A 14 -5.91 -0.30 -1.99
N GLU A 15 -5.83 -1.28 -1.10
CA GLU A 15 -6.06 -1.16 0.34
C GLU A 15 -4.93 -1.83 1.11
N LEU A 16 -4.25 -1.07 1.97
CA LEU A 16 -3.22 -1.57 2.87
C LEU A 16 -3.77 -1.64 4.30
N ASP A 17 -3.70 -2.83 4.89
CA ASP A 17 -4.00 -3.07 6.30
C ASP A 17 -2.70 -3.38 7.05
N PHE A 18 -2.46 -2.65 8.15
CA PHE A 18 -1.28 -2.84 9.01
C PHE A 18 -1.70 -3.38 10.36
N TYR A 19 -1.03 -4.44 10.82
CA TYR A 19 -1.29 -5.08 12.11
C TYR A 19 -0.13 -4.87 13.08
N MET A 20 -0.44 -4.78 14.38
CA MET A 20 0.54 -4.50 15.46
C MET A 20 1.62 -5.57 15.62
N ASN A 21 1.37 -6.79 15.14
CA ASN A 21 2.32 -7.91 15.14
C ASN A 21 3.36 -7.83 14.00
N ARG A 22 3.51 -6.67 13.34
CA ARG A 22 4.42 -6.44 12.21
C ARG A 22 4.06 -7.21 10.94
N THR A 23 2.80 -7.62 10.78
CA THR A 23 2.27 -8.10 9.50
C THR A 23 1.33 -7.07 8.88
N GLY A 24 1.07 -7.20 7.59
CA GLY A 24 0.08 -6.42 6.87
C GLY A 24 -0.38 -7.16 5.63
N VAL A 25 -1.46 -6.66 5.03
CA VAL A 25 -2.04 -7.20 3.80
C VAL A 25 -2.28 -6.05 2.83
N ASP A 26 -1.90 -6.26 1.58
CA ASP A 26 -2.18 -5.40 0.44
C ASP A 26 -3.23 -6.07 -0.45
N PHE A 27 -4.41 -5.45 -0.50
CA PHE A 27 -5.50 -5.87 -1.38
C PHE A 27 -5.51 -4.99 -2.63
N ILE A 28 -5.26 -5.60 -3.78
CA ILE A 28 -5.35 -4.94 -5.08
C ILE A 28 -6.52 -5.53 -5.85
N ARG A 29 -7.47 -4.68 -6.24
CA ARG A 29 -8.56 -5.05 -7.15
C ARG A 29 -8.34 -4.37 -8.49
N VAL A 30 -8.20 -5.18 -9.54
CA VAL A 30 -8.00 -4.75 -10.93
C VAL A 30 -9.28 -5.00 -11.72
N GLU A 31 -9.78 -3.98 -12.40
CA GLU A 31 -10.90 -4.06 -13.34
C GLU A 31 -10.39 -4.01 -14.77
N TYR A 32 -10.66 -5.06 -15.53
CA TYR A 32 -10.27 -5.19 -16.93
C TYR A 32 -11.36 -4.62 -17.88
N PRO A 33 -11.00 -4.20 -19.11
CA PRO A 33 -11.95 -3.63 -20.07
C PRO A 33 -13.13 -4.53 -20.45
N ASP A 34 -12.96 -5.85 -20.34
CA ASP A 34 -13.99 -6.85 -20.61
C ASP A 34 -14.96 -7.07 -19.42
N GLY A 35 -14.77 -6.33 -18.33
CA GLY A 35 -15.53 -6.46 -17.09
C GLY A 35 -15.04 -7.56 -16.16
N TYR A 36 -13.97 -8.28 -16.51
CA TYR A 36 -13.33 -9.21 -15.59
C TYR A 36 -12.70 -8.45 -14.42
N VAL A 37 -12.75 -9.07 -13.24
CA VAL A 37 -12.20 -8.49 -12.00
C VAL A 37 -11.24 -9.49 -11.39
N LYS A 38 -10.01 -9.04 -11.14
CA LYS A 38 -9.01 -9.81 -10.41
C LYS A 38 -8.76 -9.16 -9.06
N VAL A 39 -8.74 -9.98 -8.01
CA VAL A 39 -8.35 -9.55 -6.66
C VAL A 39 -7.05 -10.25 -6.31
N LEU A 40 -6.08 -9.46 -5.85
CA LEU A 40 -4.79 -9.92 -5.34
C LEU A 40 -4.73 -9.60 -3.85
N GLU A 41 -4.20 -10.55 -3.08
CA GLU A 41 -4.01 -10.44 -1.65
C GLU A 41 -2.54 -10.76 -1.35
N ASN A 42 -1.75 -9.71 -1.10
CA ASN A 42 -0.31 -9.85 -0.87
C ASN A 42 -0.01 -9.59 0.60
N HIS A 43 0.53 -10.59 1.28
CA HIS A 43 0.91 -10.46 2.68
C HIS A 43 2.33 -9.89 2.78
N PHE A 44 2.53 -8.99 3.74
CA PHE A 44 3.85 -8.43 4.01
C PHE A 44 4.19 -8.38 5.50
N ARG A 45 5.49 -8.34 5.78
CA ARG A 45 6.03 -7.91 7.07
C ARG A 45 6.39 -6.45 6.98
N TRP A 46 6.16 -5.67 8.04
CA TRP A 46 6.53 -4.26 8.04
C TRP A 46 7.34 -3.85 9.26
N ASN A 47 8.23 -2.87 9.07
CA ASN A 47 8.95 -2.17 10.12
C ASN A 47 9.15 -0.70 9.73
N TRP A 48 9.49 0.13 10.70
CA TRP A 48 10.04 1.44 10.39
C TRP A 48 11.40 1.27 9.69
N ASP A 49 11.58 1.94 8.57
CA ASP A 49 12.85 1.97 7.85
C ASP A 49 13.88 2.84 8.56
N ASN A 50 13.41 3.88 9.26
CA ASN A 50 14.27 4.83 9.95
C ASN A 50 13.80 5.09 11.39
N TYR A 51 14.73 5.57 12.22
CA TYR A 51 14.47 5.91 13.62
C TYR A 51 13.52 7.09 13.81
N ALA A 52 13.43 7.98 12.82
CA ALA A 52 12.52 9.13 12.84
C ALA A 52 11.05 8.73 12.62
N GLN A 53 10.77 7.45 12.29
CA GLN A 53 9.45 6.93 12.02
C GLN A 53 8.71 7.69 10.91
N THR A 54 9.44 8.03 9.85
CA THR A 54 8.89 8.74 8.69
C THR A 54 8.76 7.85 7.46
N SER A 55 9.27 6.62 7.50
CA SER A 55 9.19 5.66 6.39
C SER A 55 8.91 4.25 6.90
N LEU A 56 7.92 3.59 6.30
CA LEU A 56 7.58 2.20 6.55
C LEU A 56 8.14 1.33 5.42
N ARG A 57 8.91 0.31 5.79
CA ARG A 57 9.42 -0.73 4.89
C ARG A 57 8.49 -1.94 4.93
N MET A 58 7.90 -2.29 3.80
CA MET A 58 6.97 -3.41 3.62
C MET A 58 7.65 -4.51 2.80
N VAL A 59 7.71 -5.73 3.31
CA VAL A 59 8.41 -6.87 2.71
C VAL A 59 7.41 -7.96 2.37
N TYR A 60 7.15 -8.15 1.08
CA TYR A 60 6.27 -9.19 0.55
C TYR A 60 7.03 -10.50 0.31
N GLY A 61 8.34 -10.42 0.03
CA GLY A 61 9.18 -11.58 -0.23
C GLY A 61 10.63 -11.22 -0.52
N PRO A 62 11.47 -12.20 -0.91
CA PRO A 62 12.85 -11.95 -1.30
C PRO A 62 12.91 -10.95 -2.48
N LYS A 63 13.50 -9.78 -2.27
CA LYS A 63 13.59 -8.66 -3.23
C LYS A 63 12.26 -7.99 -3.61
N ASP A 64 11.17 -8.32 -2.92
CA ASP A 64 9.87 -7.67 -3.10
C ASP A 64 9.60 -6.79 -1.87
N VAL A 65 9.94 -5.52 -2.02
CA VAL A 65 9.98 -4.55 -0.93
C VAL A 65 9.43 -3.23 -1.43
N SER A 66 8.43 -2.72 -0.73
CA SER A 66 7.88 -1.38 -0.93
C SER A 66 8.21 -0.47 0.24
N PHE A 67 8.23 0.83 -0.03
CA PHE A 67 8.41 1.87 0.96
C PHE A 67 7.21 2.81 0.94
N LEU A 68 6.66 3.10 2.13
CA LEU A 68 5.72 4.19 2.31
C LEU A 68 6.46 5.31 3.03
N ASP A 69 6.80 6.37 2.29
CA ASP A 69 7.62 7.48 2.77
C ASP A 69 6.77 8.69 3.20
N GLY A 70 7.34 9.54 4.05
CA GLY A 70 6.65 10.74 4.55
C GLY A 70 5.41 10.40 5.37
N VAL A 71 5.48 9.28 6.10
CA VAL A 71 4.34 8.72 6.82
C VAL A 71 3.79 9.71 7.84
N TYR A 72 2.49 9.96 7.73
CA TYR A 72 1.71 10.62 8.77
C TYR A 72 0.67 9.65 9.31
N ILE A 73 0.69 9.44 10.62
CA ILE A 73 -0.29 8.65 11.36
C ILE A 73 -0.99 9.57 12.35
N GLY A 74 -2.28 9.76 12.16
CA GLY A 74 -3.07 10.63 13.04
C GLY A 74 -4.51 10.78 12.57
N GLY A 75 -5.43 11.07 13.50
CA GLY A 75 -6.83 11.35 13.16
C GLY A 75 -7.53 10.23 12.38
N ASN A 76 -7.23 8.96 12.71
CA ASN A 76 -7.71 7.77 12.00
C ASN A 76 -7.29 7.70 10.51
N ARG A 77 -6.17 8.35 10.17
CA ARG A 77 -5.59 8.35 8.83
C ARG A 77 -4.14 7.90 8.88
N LEU A 78 -3.76 7.15 7.84
CA LEU A 78 -2.40 6.85 7.46
C LEU A 78 -2.20 7.45 6.06
N THR A 79 -1.24 8.34 5.90
CA THR A 79 -0.90 8.92 4.61
C THR A 79 0.60 8.83 4.35
N GLY A 80 0.99 8.90 3.07
CA GLY A 80 2.38 8.89 2.65
C GLY A 80 2.52 8.73 1.14
N TYR A 81 3.74 8.46 0.71
CA TYR A 81 4.14 8.27 -0.68
C TYR A 81 4.60 6.83 -0.90
N LEU A 82 3.83 6.05 -1.66
CA LEU A 82 4.07 4.62 -1.85
C LEU A 82 4.98 4.38 -3.07
N ASP A 83 6.18 3.84 -2.83
CA ASP A 83 7.17 3.53 -3.87
C ASP A 83 7.56 4.72 -4.77
N GLY A 84 7.54 5.93 -4.20
CA GLY A 84 7.96 7.15 -4.88
C GLY A 84 7.06 8.35 -4.60
N ARG A 85 7.59 9.55 -4.82
CA ARG A 85 6.93 10.82 -4.44
C ARG A 85 5.69 11.17 -5.25
N ASP A 86 5.48 10.52 -6.39
CA ASP A 86 4.32 10.79 -7.25
C ASP A 86 3.09 9.95 -6.86
N ASN A 87 3.23 9.01 -5.92
CA ASN A 87 2.22 8.05 -5.52
C ASN A 87 1.69 8.35 -4.12
N TYR A 88 1.04 9.50 -3.93
CA TYR A 88 0.42 9.84 -2.66
C TYR A 88 -0.79 8.94 -2.37
N VAL A 89 -0.84 8.38 -1.15
CA VAL A 89 -1.91 7.49 -0.71
C VAL A 89 -2.51 7.96 0.62
N GLU A 90 -3.83 7.80 0.75
CA GLU A 90 -4.56 8.01 2.01
C GLU A 90 -5.36 6.74 2.37
N TYR A 91 -5.06 6.17 3.53
CA TYR A 91 -5.84 5.10 4.15
C TYR A 91 -6.56 5.65 5.38
N ARG A 92 -7.82 5.24 5.54
CA ARG A 92 -8.65 5.58 6.69
C ARG A 92 -8.93 4.30 7.46
N GLY A 93 -8.69 4.32 8.77
CA GLY A 93 -9.05 3.19 9.62
C GLY A 93 -10.57 3.01 9.66
N LYS A 94 -11.01 1.76 9.72
CA LYS A 94 -12.42 1.39 9.87
C LYS A 94 -12.87 1.54 11.32
#